data_AF-K0TE35-F1
#
_entry.id   AF-K0TE35-F1
#
_cell.length_a   1.000
_cell.length_b   1.000
_cell.length_c   1.000
_cell.angle_alpha   90.00
_cell.angle_beta   90.00
_cell.angle_gamma   90.00
#
_symmetry.space_group_name_H-M   'P 1'
#
loop_
_entity.id
_entity.type
_entity.pdbx_description
1 polymer ?
#
loop_
_entity_poly.entity_id
_entity_poly.type
_entity_poly.pdbx_seq_one_letter_code
_entity_poly.pdbx_strand_id
1 'polypeptide(L)'
;MASDEINIGIIRPLLRKNNRMDLSFDPVIREDFITDYESEVDFTIRASYWGDGNVNCCTFFGEDGSCWWSSGEGTCNDGEPEWSGNVDMGVDPCTVGLLLDLNAGTLTVYKNSHRLGVMMRGLTGEYCWMVTLFTECMISVERAVPPE
;
A
#
# COMPACT_ATOMS: atom_id res chain seq x y z
N MET A 1 -23.42 7.22 -3.39
CA MET A 1 -22.58 6.86 -4.56
C MET A 1 -21.57 5.89 -4.01
N ALA A 2 -21.54 4.66 -4.52
CA ALA A 2 -20.54 3.70 -4.06
C ALA A 2 -19.18 4.27 -4.48
N SER A 3 -18.36 4.63 -3.50
CA SER A 3 -16.95 4.94 -3.70
C SER A 3 -16.32 3.68 -4.28
N ASP A 4 -15.70 3.81 -5.44
CA ASP A 4 -14.86 2.75 -6.01
C ASP A 4 -13.58 2.70 -5.17
N GLU A 5 -13.68 2.06 -4.00
CA GLU A 5 -12.58 1.91 -3.07
C GLU A 5 -11.61 0.87 -3.67
N ILE A 6 -10.50 1.38 -4.20
CA ILE A 6 -9.36 0.60 -4.69
C ILE A 6 -8.13 1.10 -3.96
N ASN A 7 -7.40 0.17 -3.32
CA ASN A 7 -6.15 0.49 -2.66
C ASN A 7 -5.02 -0.13 -3.47
N ILE A 8 -4.07 0.69 -3.90
CA ILE A 8 -2.90 0.19 -4.62
C ILE A 8 -1.64 0.54 -3.83
N GLY A 9 -0.68 -0.36 -3.78
CA GLY A 9 0.47 -0.12 -2.94
C GLY A 9 1.52 -1.21 -2.96
N ILE A 10 2.29 -1.21 -1.88
CA ILE A 10 3.37 -2.15 -1.62
C ILE A 10 3.15 -2.86 -0.29
N ILE A 11 3.67 -4.08 -0.20
CA ILE A 11 3.62 -4.90 1.00
C ILE A 11 4.89 -5.75 1.10
N ARG A 12 5.33 -6.06 2.32
CA ARG A 12 6.41 -7.03 2.52
C ARG A 12 6.04 -8.40 1.94
N PRO A 13 7.01 -9.16 1.41
CA PRO A 13 6.80 -10.55 1.06
C PRO A 13 6.21 -11.31 2.25
N LEU A 14 5.01 -11.86 2.07
CA LEU A 14 4.27 -12.52 3.15
C LEU A 14 4.88 -13.90 3.41
N LEU A 15 5.36 -14.10 4.63
CA LEU A 15 5.73 -15.42 5.12
C LEU A 15 4.49 -16.06 5.72
N ARG A 16 4.07 -17.20 5.16
CA ARG A 16 2.91 -17.95 5.69
C ARG A 16 3.24 -18.50 7.07
N LYS A 17 2.37 -18.23 8.05
CA LYS A 17 2.40 -18.89 9.36
C LYS A 17 1.79 -20.29 9.29
N ASN A 18 0.63 -20.46 8.63
CA ASN A 18 0.01 -21.78 8.36
C ASN A 18 -0.43 -21.99 6.89
N ASN A 19 -0.89 -23.21 6.57
CA ASN A 19 -1.33 -23.65 5.22
C ASN A 19 -2.78 -23.24 4.85
N ARG A 20 -3.43 -22.36 5.61
CA ARG A 20 -4.80 -21.88 5.31
C ARG A 20 -4.74 -20.50 4.68
N MET A 21 -5.46 -20.30 3.58
CA MET A 21 -5.71 -18.96 3.03
C MET A 21 -7.03 -18.47 3.64
N ASP A 22 -6.96 -17.43 4.46
CA ASP A 22 -8.15 -16.71 4.84
C ASP A 22 -8.70 -15.93 3.65
N LEU A 23 -10.03 -15.85 3.57
CA LEU A 23 -10.75 -15.18 2.50
C LEU A 23 -10.80 -13.65 2.69
N SER A 24 -10.33 -13.14 3.83
CA SER A 24 -10.38 -11.72 4.21
C SER A 24 -9.02 -11.28 4.74
N PHE A 25 -8.19 -10.72 3.86
CA PHE A 25 -6.88 -10.15 4.20
C PHE A 25 -6.86 -8.68 3.79
N ASP A 26 -6.65 -7.80 4.76
CA ASP A 26 -6.41 -6.37 4.52
C ASP A 26 -5.17 -5.93 5.32
N PRO A 27 -4.06 -5.58 4.66
CA PRO A 27 -2.80 -5.28 5.34
C PRO A 27 -2.76 -3.89 5.99
N VAL A 28 -3.81 -3.10 5.81
CA VAL A 28 -3.85 -1.67 6.13
C VAL A 28 -4.96 -1.36 7.14
N ILE A 29 -6.08 -2.09 7.05
CA ILE A 29 -7.31 -1.74 7.75
C ILE A 29 -7.46 -2.52 9.06
N ARG A 30 -7.61 -1.74 10.14
CA ARG A 30 -8.08 -2.02 11.52
C ARG A 30 -7.02 -2.34 12.59
N GLU A 31 -7.13 -1.60 13.69
CA GLU A 31 -6.55 -1.91 15.01
C GLU A 31 -6.84 -3.37 15.41
N ASP A 32 -8.00 -3.89 14.99
CA ASP A 32 -8.46 -5.27 15.14
C ASP A 32 -7.60 -6.31 14.37
N PHE A 33 -6.76 -5.96 13.41
CA PHE A 33 -5.98 -7.00 12.68
C PHE A 33 -4.82 -7.55 13.52
N ILE A 34 -4.26 -6.75 14.44
CA ILE A 34 -3.22 -7.20 15.37
C ILE A 34 -3.84 -7.95 16.57
N THR A 35 -5.08 -7.62 16.95
CA THR A 35 -5.74 -8.16 18.18
C THR A 35 -6.87 -9.15 17.95
N ASP A 36 -7.68 -9.00 16.90
CA ASP A 36 -8.92 -9.77 16.69
C ASP A 36 -8.76 -10.94 15.73
N TYR A 37 -7.73 -10.90 14.89
CA TYR A 37 -7.34 -12.05 14.08
C TYR A 37 -5.96 -12.48 14.52
N GLU A 38 -5.87 -13.73 14.98
CA GLU A 38 -4.65 -14.57 14.95
C GLU A 38 -4.13 -14.61 13.50
N SER A 39 -3.69 -13.47 12.96
CA SER A 39 -3.51 -13.32 11.53
C SER A 39 -2.37 -14.24 11.10
N GLU A 40 -2.64 -15.02 10.06
CA GLU A 40 -1.71 -16.01 9.50
C GLU A 40 -0.51 -15.36 8.78
N VAL A 41 -0.48 -14.03 8.75
CA VAL A 41 0.60 -13.18 8.26
C VAL A 41 1.24 -12.50 9.45
N ASP A 42 2.43 -12.97 9.81
CA ASP A 42 3.17 -12.42 10.92
C ASP A 42 4.15 -11.33 10.43
N PHE A 43 3.70 -10.07 10.49
CA PHE A 43 4.58 -8.93 10.20
C PHE A 43 5.62 -8.65 11.30
N THR A 44 5.57 -9.35 12.44
CA THR A 44 6.62 -9.27 13.47
C THR A 44 7.85 -10.10 13.07
N ILE A 45 7.71 -11.05 12.16
CA ILE A 45 8.81 -11.82 11.59
C ILE A 45 9.55 -10.95 10.58
N ARG A 46 10.61 -10.29 11.03
CA ARG A 46 11.53 -9.56 10.15
C ARG A 46 12.44 -10.54 9.43
N ALA A 47 12.30 -10.65 8.11
CA ALA A 47 13.23 -11.40 7.30
C ALA A 47 14.49 -10.55 7.01
N SER A 48 15.64 -11.20 6.81
CA SER A 48 16.92 -10.51 6.55
C SER A 48 16.89 -9.59 5.32
N TYR A 49 16.02 -9.87 4.35
CA TYR A 49 15.85 -9.09 3.13
C TYR A 49 14.96 -7.84 3.31
N TRP A 50 14.45 -7.54 4.51
CA TRP A 50 13.65 -6.33 4.77
C TRP A 50 14.52 -5.07 4.92
N GLY A 51 15.82 -5.24 5.17
CA GLY A 51 16.71 -4.14 5.54
C GLY A 51 16.31 -3.51 6.88
N ASP A 52 16.61 -2.23 7.04
CA ASP A 52 16.42 -1.49 8.29
C ASP A 52 15.04 -0.79 8.40
N GLY A 53 14.24 -0.84 7.34
CA GLY A 53 12.93 -0.21 7.23
C GLY A 53 11.85 -0.90 8.07
N ASN A 54 10.95 -0.10 8.64
CA ASN A 54 9.87 -0.58 9.52
C ASN A 54 8.50 -0.64 8.84
N VAL A 55 8.37 -0.15 7.61
CA VAL A 55 7.09 -0.14 6.88
C VAL A 55 6.80 -1.54 6.34
N ASN A 56 5.69 -2.12 6.78
CA ASN A 56 5.19 -3.43 6.36
C ASN A 56 4.37 -3.32 5.08
N CYS A 57 3.50 -2.32 5.00
CA CYS A 57 2.73 -2.01 3.81
C CYS A 57 2.54 -0.50 3.70
N CYS A 58 2.27 -0.03 2.49
CA CYS A 58 1.87 1.35 2.22
C CYS A 58 1.01 1.38 0.97
N THR A 59 -0.17 1.98 1.07
CA THR A 59 -1.19 2.03 0.02
C THR A 59 -1.69 3.44 -0.20
N PHE A 60 -1.88 3.76 -1.47
CA PHE A 60 -2.66 4.90 -1.91
C PHE A 60 -4.14 4.52 -1.90
N PHE A 61 -4.94 5.25 -1.10
CA PHE A 61 -6.38 5.07 -0.95
C PHE A 61 -7.10 5.79 -2.09
N GLY A 62 -7.84 5.05 -2.93
CA GLY A 62 -8.41 5.61 -4.14
C GLY A 62 -9.50 6.66 -3.92
N GLU A 63 -10.18 6.63 -2.78
CA GLU A 63 -11.31 7.52 -2.48
C GLU A 63 -10.88 8.98 -2.30
N ASP A 64 -9.77 9.24 -1.63
CA ASP A 64 -9.33 10.59 -1.25
C ASP A 64 -7.82 10.85 -1.49
N GLY A 65 -7.08 9.83 -1.95
CA GLY A 65 -5.64 9.89 -2.17
C GLY A 65 -4.79 9.74 -0.91
N SER A 66 -5.40 9.31 0.19
CA SER A 66 -4.75 9.08 1.48
C SER A 66 -3.67 8.00 1.40
N CYS A 67 -2.63 8.12 2.24
CA CYS A 67 -1.48 7.22 2.36
C CYS A 67 -1.60 6.33 3.59
N TRP A 68 -2.31 5.22 3.45
CA TRP A 68 -2.45 4.32 4.58
C TRP A 68 -1.25 3.36 4.64
N TRP A 69 -0.77 3.06 5.85
CA TRP A 69 0.39 2.19 6.04
C TRP A 69 0.37 1.46 7.39
N SER A 70 1.11 0.36 7.45
CA SER A 70 1.36 -0.37 8.69
C SER A 70 2.85 -0.63 8.90
N SER A 71 3.22 -0.82 10.15
CA SER A 71 4.56 -1.17 10.60
C SER A 71 4.51 -2.16 11.76
N GLY A 72 5.66 -2.70 12.16
CA GLY A 72 5.75 -3.53 13.36
C GLY A 72 5.41 -2.80 14.66
N GLU A 73 5.26 -1.47 14.63
CA GLU A 73 5.02 -0.62 15.81
C GLU A 73 3.61 -0.01 15.81
N GLY A 74 2.81 -0.21 14.76
CA GLY A 74 1.46 0.32 14.65
C GLY A 74 1.06 0.63 13.21
N THR A 75 -0.16 1.15 13.06
CA THR A 75 -0.75 1.62 11.81
C THR A 75 -1.01 3.12 11.90
N CYS A 76 -1.18 3.78 10.76
CA CYS A 76 -1.78 5.11 10.77
C CYS A 76 -3.31 4.99 10.63
N ASN A 77 -4.07 5.68 11.49
CA ASN A 77 -5.30 6.33 11.07
C ASN A 77 -5.70 7.49 12.01
N ASP A 78 -6.51 8.39 11.47
CA ASP A 78 -7.17 9.56 12.06
C ASP A 78 -6.39 10.90 12.09
N GLY A 79 -6.35 11.57 10.94
CA GLY A 79 -6.45 13.04 10.89
C GLY A 79 -5.20 13.84 10.47
N GLU A 80 -4.10 13.20 10.10
CA GLU A 80 -2.92 13.91 9.58
C GLU A 80 -3.06 14.13 8.06
N PRO A 81 -2.70 15.32 7.52
CA PRO A 81 -2.58 15.52 6.08
C PRO A 81 -1.32 14.78 5.59
N GLU A 82 -1.53 13.48 5.41
CA GLU A 82 -0.79 12.54 4.60
C GLU A 82 -0.34 13.21 3.31
N TRP A 83 0.99 13.28 3.12
CA TRP A 83 1.76 13.67 1.94
C TRP A 83 1.10 14.68 0.96
N SER A 84 1.85 15.71 0.55
CA SER A 84 1.32 16.88 -0.20
C SER A 84 0.65 16.61 -1.56
N GLY A 85 0.58 15.37 -2.04
CA GLY A 85 -0.05 14.98 -3.30
C GLY A 85 -1.36 14.19 -3.14
N ASN A 86 -1.98 14.20 -1.95
CA ASN A 86 -3.24 13.51 -1.69
C ASN A 86 -4.38 14.03 -2.61
N VAL A 87 -4.67 13.26 -3.64
CA VAL A 87 -5.74 13.54 -4.61
C VAL A 87 -6.44 12.22 -4.87
N ASP A 88 -7.78 12.22 -4.83
CA ASP A 88 -8.60 11.06 -5.19
C ASP A 88 -8.24 10.49 -6.57
N MET A 89 -8.61 9.24 -6.85
CA MET A 89 -8.55 8.70 -8.23
C MET A 89 -9.55 9.43 -9.15
N GLY A 90 -10.70 9.80 -8.61
CA GLY A 90 -11.79 10.43 -9.34
C GLY A 90 -12.55 9.41 -10.19
N VAL A 91 -13.43 9.90 -11.07
CA VAL A 91 -14.30 9.06 -11.90
C VAL A 91 -13.63 8.73 -13.25
N ASP A 92 -13.86 7.51 -13.74
CA ASP A 92 -13.18 6.86 -14.87
C ASP A 92 -13.19 7.56 -16.25
N PRO A 93 -12.17 7.29 -17.11
CA PRO A 93 -10.99 6.45 -16.87
C PRO A 93 -9.77 7.23 -16.35
N CYS A 94 -9.06 6.70 -15.36
CA CYS A 94 -7.78 7.25 -14.88
C CYS A 94 -6.66 6.20 -14.85
N THR A 95 -5.40 6.67 -14.85
CA THR A 95 -4.22 5.81 -14.65
C THR A 95 -3.45 6.29 -13.44
N VAL A 96 -3.26 5.40 -12.46
CA VAL A 96 -2.41 5.67 -11.30
C VAL A 96 -1.13 4.84 -11.41
N GLY A 97 0.02 5.51 -11.28
CA GLY A 97 1.34 4.90 -11.32
C GLY A 97 2.01 4.99 -9.96
N LEU A 98 2.70 3.92 -9.57
CA LEU A 98 3.54 3.89 -8.37
C LEU A 98 4.99 3.64 -8.77
N LEU A 99 5.91 4.44 -8.21
CA LEU A 99 7.35 4.27 -8.38
C LEU A 99 7.98 3.98 -7.03
N LEU A 100 8.42 2.74 -6.85
CA LEU A 100 9.24 2.31 -5.72
C LEU A 100 10.72 2.51 -6.06
N ASP A 101 11.36 3.47 -5.42
CA ASP A 101 12.80 3.69 -5.48
C ASP A 101 13.44 3.23 -4.16
N LEU A 102 14.04 2.04 -4.18
CA LEU A 102 14.71 1.46 -3.00
C LEU A 102 16.06 2.11 -2.69
N ASN A 103 16.68 2.83 -3.63
CA ASN A 103 17.92 3.57 -3.36
C ASN A 103 17.63 4.87 -2.61
N ALA A 104 16.60 5.59 -3.04
CA ALA A 104 16.11 6.78 -2.33
C ALA A 104 15.24 6.42 -1.10
N GLY A 105 14.76 5.18 -1.04
CA GLY A 105 13.85 4.67 -0.02
C GLY A 105 12.48 5.35 -0.07
N THR A 106 11.91 5.53 -1.26
CA THR A 106 10.67 6.27 -1.46
C THR A 106 9.64 5.55 -2.33
N LEU A 107 8.36 5.83 -2.07
CA LEU A 107 7.25 5.49 -2.95
C LEU A 107 6.64 6.78 -3.49
N THR A 108 6.70 6.98 -4.80
CA THR A 108 6.16 8.16 -5.48
C THR A 108 4.88 7.79 -6.24
N VAL A 109 3.88 8.67 -6.20
CA VAL A 109 2.60 8.48 -6.90
C VAL A 109 2.52 9.36 -8.14
N TYR A 110 1.96 8.80 -9.20
CA TYR A 110 1.63 9.48 -10.45
C TYR A 110 0.16 9.30 -10.77
N LYS A 111 -0.49 10.33 -11.33
CA LYS A 111 -1.85 10.25 -11.87
C LYS A 111 -1.83 10.82 -13.28
N ASN A 112 -2.31 10.05 -14.26
CA ASN A 112 -2.35 10.44 -15.68
C ASN A 112 -1.00 11.03 -16.15
N SER A 113 0.10 10.32 -15.87
CA SER A 113 1.48 10.73 -16.15
C SER A 113 2.00 11.96 -15.39
N HIS A 114 1.22 12.58 -14.50
CA HIS A 114 1.67 13.66 -13.64
C HIS A 114 2.14 13.16 -12.28
N ARG A 115 3.33 13.58 -11.86
CA ARG A 115 3.88 13.26 -10.54
C ARG A 115 3.13 14.02 -9.44
N LEU A 116 2.48 13.29 -8.53
CA LEU A 116 1.79 13.88 -7.37
C LEU A 116 2.76 14.15 -6.22
N GLY A 117 3.76 13.29 -6.01
CA GLY A 117 4.75 13.47 -4.95
C GLY A 117 5.25 12.17 -4.33
N VAL A 118 6.13 12.32 -3.34
CA VAL A 118 6.58 11.18 -2.51
C VAL A 118 5.53 10.93 -1.44
N MET A 119 4.89 9.77 -1.52
CA MET A 119 3.87 9.32 -0.58
C MET A 119 4.49 8.71 0.69
N MET A 120 5.54 7.89 0.53
CA MET A 120 6.22 7.24 1.66
C MET A 120 7.74 7.33 1.54
N ARG A 121 8.42 7.39 2.69
CA ARG A 121 9.88 7.42 2.83
C ARG A 121 10.35 6.32 3.80
N GLY A 122 11.65 6.04 3.82
CA GLY A 122 12.23 5.05 4.73
C GLY A 122 11.96 3.60 4.30
N LEU A 123 11.65 3.40 3.02
CA LEU A 123 11.44 2.08 2.44
C LEU A 123 12.80 1.44 2.15
N THR A 124 13.02 0.23 2.63
CA THR A 124 14.26 -0.52 2.37
C THR A 124 13.93 -1.98 2.11
N GLY A 125 14.83 -2.72 1.45
CA GLY A 125 14.66 -4.14 1.24
C GLY A 125 13.54 -4.48 0.25
N GLU A 126 13.05 -5.71 0.30
CA GLU A 126 12.09 -6.21 -0.68
C GLU A 126 10.63 -5.85 -0.34
N TYR A 127 9.87 -5.58 -1.40
CA TYR A 127 8.43 -5.36 -1.37
C TYR A 127 7.78 -6.02 -2.60
N CYS A 128 6.52 -6.43 -2.44
CA CYS A 128 5.63 -6.85 -3.51
C CYS A 128 4.61 -5.74 -3.80
N TRP A 129 4.18 -5.63 -5.05
CA TRP A 129 3.04 -4.80 -5.42
C TRP A 129 1.73 -5.48 -4.98
N MET A 130 0.79 -4.70 -4.49
CA MET A 130 -0.53 -5.18 -4.07
C MET A 130 -1.66 -4.28 -4.57
N VAL A 131 -2.82 -4.88 -4.71
CA VAL A 131 -4.09 -4.19 -4.96
C VAL A 131 -5.17 -4.82 -4.08
N THR A 132 -5.93 -3.98 -3.38
CA THR A 132 -7.12 -4.38 -2.62
C THR A 132 -8.35 -3.78 -3.27
N LEU A 133 -9.40 -4.59 -3.41
CA LEU A 133 -10.66 -4.24 -4.04
C LEU A 133 -11.80 -4.31 -3.04
N PHE A 134 -12.61 -3.26 -2.99
CA PHE A 134 -13.84 -3.24 -2.20
C PHE A 134 -15.10 -3.31 -3.08
N THR A 135 -14.94 -3.24 -4.41
CA THR A 135 -16.00 -3.37 -5.41
C THR A 135 -15.57 -4.25 -6.59
N GLU A 136 -16.54 -4.75 -7.38
CA GLU A 136 -16.24 -5.47 -8.62
C GLU A 136 -15.66 -4.53 -9.68
N CYS A 137 -14.40 -4.73 -10.07
CA CYS A 137 -13.77 -3.96 -11.14
C CYS A 137 -12.78 -4.80 -11.96
N MET A 138 -12.24 -4.20 -13.02
CA MET A 138 -11.21 -4.80 -13.87
C MET A 138 -9.88 -4.06 -13.66
N ILE A 139 -8.84 -4.79 -13.27
CA ILE A 139 -7.50 -4.25 -13.09
C ILE A 139 -6.52 -4.88 -14.08
N SER A 140 -5.67 -4.06 -14.68
CA SER A 140 -4.42 -4.48 -15.30
C SER A 140 -3.24 -3.88 -14.52
N VAL A 141 -2.21 -4.69 -14.29
CA VAL A 141 -0.96 -4.24 -13.68
C VAL A 141 0.15 -4.41 -14.70
N GLU A 142 0.79 -3.31 -15.06
CA GLU A 142 1.83 -3.28 -16.08
C GLU A 142 3.07 -2.59 -15.56
N ARG A 143 4.23 -3.12 -15.92
CA ARG A 143 5.50 -2.44 -15.66
C ARG A 143 5.67 -1.32 -16.69
N ALA A 144 5.89 -0.10 -16.22
CA ALA A 144 6.15 1.06 -17.05
C ALA A 144 7.54 1.68 -16.75
N VAL A 145 8.00 2.55 -17.66
CA VAL A 145 9.09 3.48 -17.39
C VAL A 145 8.49 4.71 -16.71
N PRO A 146 9.08 5.24 -15.63
CA PRO A 146 8.59 6.47 -15.00
C PRO A 146 8.53 7.62 -16.03
N PRO A 147 7.48 8.46 -15.99
CA PRO A 147 7.43 9.68 -16.80
C PRO A 147 8.64 10.59 -16.53
N GLU A 148 9.06 11.35 -17.55
CA GLU A 148 10.10 12.39 -17.42
C GLU A 148 9.67 13.57 -16.54
#